data_AF-A0A4D7BM76-F1
#
_entry.id   AF-A0A4D7BM76-F1
#
_cell.length_a   1.000
_cell.length_b   1.000
_cell.length_c   1.000
_cell.angle_alpha   90.00
_cell.angle_beta   90.00
_cell.angle_gamma   90.00
#
_symmetry.space_group_name_H-M   'P 1'
#
loop_
_entity.id
_entity.type
_entity.pdbx_description
1 polymer ?
#
loop_
_entity_poly.entity_id
_entity_poly.type
_entity_poly.pdbx_seq_one_letter_code
_entity_poly.pdbx_strand_id
1 'polypeptide(L)'
;MELKIGTESWLGMTLEAKMLRPTVKSYELSNICFDCFSMTRTAAIKQIIGASPSDYDNVLLQCSELCRRTAQALTMGHRVSPDVLHACAEACALSADYCEARDMDACAIACWETAAAIADEMLGQAPDMMLAAE
;
A
#
# COMPACT_ATOMS: atom_id res chain seq x y z
N MET A 1 -8.56 21.47 1.86
CA MET A 1 -9.34 20.44 2.59
C MET A 1 -8.39 19.82 3.60
N GLU A 2 -8.71 19.87 4.89
CA GLU A 2 -7.91 19.20 5.93
C GLU A 2 -8.32 17.72 5.98
N LEU A 3 -7.41 16.82 5.59
CA LEU A 3 -7.62 15.39 5.74
C LEU A 3 -7.34 15.02 7.21
N LYS A 4 -8.40 14.92 8.03
CA LYS A 4 -8.29 14.42 9.40
C LYS A 4 -8.03 12.92 9.35
N ILE A 5 -6.79 12.51 9.62
CA ILE A 5 -6.49 11.11 9.93
C ILE A 5 -7.11 10.83 11.31
N GLY A 6 -8.34 10.32 11.32
CA GLY A 6 -8.97 9.82 12.52
C GLY A 6 -8.15 8.66 13.07
N THR A 7 -7.65 8.80 14.29
CA THR A 7 -7.07 7.71 15.10
C THR A 7 -8.14 6.79 15.67
N GLU A 8 -9.30 6.69 15.01
CA GLU A 8 -10.29 5.69 15.36
C GLU A 8 -9.63 4.33 15.21
N SER A 9 -9.73 3.54 16.27
CA SER A 9 -9.19 2.20 16.36
C SER A 9 -9.75 1.32 15.22
N TRP A 10 -9.04 1.25 14.09
CA TRP A 10 -9.32 0.32 12.97
C TRP A 10 -9.25 -1.16 13.40
N LEU A 11 -8.78 -1.44 14.62
CA LEU A 11 -8.95 -2.72 15.32
C LEU A 11 -10.41 -3.05 15.68
N GLY A 12 -11.39 -2.26 15.22
CA GLY A 12 -12.81 -2.58 15.19
C GLY A 12 -13.23 -3.53 14.05
N MET A 13 -12.30 -4.14 13.31
CA MET A 13 -12.62 -5.35 12.56
C MET A 13 -12.96 -6.44 13.57
N THR A 14 -14.21 -6.89 13.59
CA THR A 14 -14.59 -8.10 14.32
C THR A 14 -13.62 -9.21 13.92
N LEU A 15 -12.87 -9.71 14.90
CA LEU A 15 -11.93 -10.83 14.83
C LEU A 15 -12.69 -12.16 14.57
N GLU A 16 -13.60 -12.18 13.60
CA GLU A 16 -14.07 -13.39 12.93
C GLU A 16 -13.15 -13.72 11.75
N ALA A 17 -11.85 -13.39 11.87
CA ALA A 17 -10.86 -13.81 10.90
C ALA A 17 -10.66 -15.32 11.02
N LYS A 18 -11.42 -16.10 10.23
CA LYS A 18 -10.93 -17.42 9.81
C LYS A 18 -9.54 -17.19 9.21
N MET A 19 -8.49 -17.55 9.93
CA MET A 19 -7.12 -17.49 9.42
C MET A 19 -7.08 -18.40 8.18
N LEU A 20 -7.07 -17.79 6.99
CA LEU A 20 -6.80 -18.50 5.76
C LEU A 20 -5.29 -18.67 5.70
N ARG A 21 -4.81 -19.86 5.32
CA ARG A 21 -3.38 -20.02 5.05
C ARG A 21 -3.00 -19.02 3.96
N PRO A 22 -1.95 -18.20 4.15
CA PRO A 22 -1.47 -17.31 3.10
C PRO A 22 -1.22 -18.10 1.82
N THR A 23 -1.69 -17.58 0.69
CA THR A 23 -1.33 -18.16 -0.61
C THR A 23 0.08 -17.71 -0.99
N VAL A 24 0.74 -18.44 -1.90
CA VAL A 24 2.05 -18.02 -2.44
C VAL A 24 1.98 -16.58 -2.97
N LYS A 25 0.91 -16.26 -3.71
CA LYS A 25 0.64 -14.92 -4.25
C LYS A 25 0.48 -13.86 -3.15
N SER A 26 -0.24 -14.18 -2.06
CA SER A 26 -0.38 -13.26 -0.92
C SER A 26 0.95 -12.97 -0.24
N TYR A 27 1.85 -13.95 -0.18
CA TYR A 27 3.19 -13.78 0.38
C TYR A 27 4.11 -12.95 -0.54
N GLU A 28 4.04 -13.19 -1.86
CA GLU A 28 4.76 -12.38 -2.85
C GLU A 28 4.35 -10.90 -2.78
N LEU A 29 3.04 -10.63 -2.78
CA LEU A 29 2.53 -9.26 -2.64
C LEU A 29 2.95 -8.63 -1.30
N SER A 30 2.97 -9.42 -0.22
CA SER A 30 3.45 -8.94 1.08
C SER A 30 4.90 -8.46 1.02
N ASN A 31 5.79 -9.22 0.37
CA ASN A 31 7.19 -8.84 0.23
C ASN A 31 7.35 -7.57 -0.61
N ILE A 32 6.62 -7.46 -1.73
CA ILE A 32 6.62 -6.25 -2.58
C ILE A 32 6.17 -5.02 -1.77
N CYS A 33 5.07 -5.14 -1.03
CA CYS A 33 4.61 -4.05 -0.15
C CYS A 33 5.65 -3.72 0.95
N PHE A 34 6.34 -4.71 1.50
CA PHE A 34 7.37 -4.48 2.52
C PHE A 34 8.59 -3.73 1.96
N ASP A 35 9.02 -4.06 0.75
CA ASP A 35 10.12 -3.38 0.06
C ASP A 35 9.74 -1.92 -0.25
N CYS A 36 8.54 -1.68 -0.75
CA CYS A 36 8.04 -0.32 -0.96
C CYS A 36 7.92 0.48 0.34
N PHE A 37 7.44 -0.13 1.44
CA PHE A 37 7.46 0.50 2.77
C PHE A 37 8.88 0.94 3.17
N SER A 38 9.86 0.05 3.00
CA SER A 38 11.26 0.35 3.34
C SER A 38 11.78 1.53 2.52
N MET A 39 11.58 1.50 1.20
CA MET A 39 12.08 2.53 0.28
C MET A 39 11.42 3.88 0.50
N THR A 40 10.10 3.93 0.61
CA THR A 40 9.33 5.17 0.82
C THR A 40 9.66 5.81 2.18
N ARG A 41 9.84 5.00 3.22
CA ARG A 41 10.26 5.50 4.54
C ARG A 41 11.68 6.06 4.52
N THR A 42 12.62 5.39 3.84
CA THR A 42 13.98 5.92 3.64
C THR A 42 13.96 7.22 2.84
N ALA A 43 13.17 7.29 1.76
CA ALA A 43 13.02 8.49 0.95
C ALA A 43 12.47 9.67 1.76
N ALA A 44 11.40 9.45 2.54
CA ALA A 44 10.82 10.47 3.43
C ALA A 44 11.85 11.00 4.44
N ILE A 45 12.61 10.11 5.08
CA ILE A 45 13.66 10.51 6.04
C ILE A 45 14.75 11.35 5.35
N LYS A 46 15.19 10.96 4.15
CA LYS A 46 16.21 11.72 3.39
C LYS A 46 15.72 13.13 3.05
N GLN A 47 14.45 13.29 2.66
CA GLN A 47 13.87 14.61 2.36
C GLN A 47 13.76 15.48 3.61
N ILE A 48 13.33 14.94 4.75
CA ILE A 48 13.25 15.69 6.02
C ILE A 48 14.62 16.21 6.48
N ILE A 49 15.69 15.44 6.27
CA ILE A 49 17.04 15.84 6.67
C ILE A 49 17.63 16.86 5.68
N GLY A 50 17.27 16.80 4.40
CA GLY A 50 17.83 17.63 3.34
C GLY A 50 17.02 18.87 2.96
N ALA A 51 15.75 18.98 3.37
CA ALA A 51 14.82 20.03 2.97
C ALA A 51 13.82 20.37 4.09
N SER A 52 13.13 21.51 3.98
CA SER A 52 11.98 21.80 4.85
C SER A 52 10.82 20.82 4.54
N PRO A 53 10.07 20.37 5.56
CA PRO A 53 8.95 19.46 5.36
C PRO A 53 7.99 20.02 4.31
N SER A 54 7.70 19.22 3.29
CA SER A 54 6.76 19.55 2.23
C SER A 54 5.50 18.69 2.34
N ASP A 55 4.39 19.13 1.74
CA ASP A 55 3.17 18.31 1.66
C ASP A 55 3.41 16.94 1.00
N TYR A 56 4.48 16.82 0.21
CA TYR A 56 4.91 15.58 -0.41
C TYR A 56 5.59 14.59 0.55
N ASP A 57 6.14 15.06 1.67
CA ASP A 57 6.66 14.15 2.70
C ASP A 57 5.50 13.38 3.36
N ASN A 58 4.31 14.00 3.42
CA ASN A 58 3.10 13.32 3.87
C ASN A 58 2.67 12.22 2.88
N VAL A 59 2.90 12.39 1.57
CA VAL A 59 2.59 11.39 0.55
C VAL A 59 3.44 10.13 0.75
N LEU A 60 4.76 10.28 0.89
CA LEU A 60 5.67 9.15 1.14
C LEU A 60 5.38 8.46 2.48
N LEU A 61 5.08 9.23 3.53
CA LEU A 61 4.72 8.66 4.83
C LEU A 61 3.39 7.89 4.78
N GLN A 62 2.38 8.41 4.09
CA GLN A 62 1.10 7.73 3.89
C GLN A 62 1.27 6.42 3.11
N CYS A 63 2.01 6.46 2.00
CA CYS A 63 2.32 5.26 1.22
C CYS A 63 3.06 4.22 2.06
N SER A 64 4.06 4.65 2.84
CA SER A 64 4.81 3.74 3.73
C SER A 64 3.89 3.04 4.74
N GLU A 65 2.94 3.76 5.33
CA GLU A 65 2.05 3.22 6.35
C GLU A 65 1.00 2.27 5.75
N LEU A 66 0.44 2.61 4.58
CA LEU A 66 -0.48 1.74 3.85
C LEU A 66 0.21 0.44 3.42
N CYS A 67 1.40 0.54 2.82
CA CYS A 67 2.21 -0.62 2.44
C CYS A 67 2.54 -1.51 3.65
N ARG A 68 2.95 -0.93 4.78
CA ARG A 68 3.24 -1.66 6.02
C ARG A 68 2.03 -2.43 6.52
N ARG A 69 0.84 -1.82 6.53
CA ARG A 69 -0.39 -2.45 6.99
C ARG A 69 -0.83 -3.57 6.05
N THR A 70 -0.77 -3.33 4.74
CA THR A 70 -1.10 -4.34 3.72
C THR A 70 -0.18 -5.55 3.82
N ALA A 71 1.14 -5.35 3.92
CA ALA A 71 2.11 -6.42 4.11
C ALA A 71 1.84 -7.23 5.39
N GLN A 72 1.55 -6.55 6.50
CA GLN A 72 1.22 -7.22 7.77
C GLN A 72 -0.06 -8.07 7.66
N ALA A 73 -1.13 -7.53 7.07
CA ALA A 73 -2.37 -8.24 6.87
C ALA A 73 -2.16 -9.50 6.00
N LEU A 74 -1.46 -9.37 4.88
CA LEU A 74 -1.16 -10.47 3.97
C LEU A 74 -0.29 -11.56 4.61
N THR A 75 0.73 -11.15 5.38
CA THR A 75 1.62 -12.07 6.12
C THR A 75 0.84 -12.90 7.14
N MET A 76 -0.15 -12.29 7.81
CA MET A 76 -1.02 -12.97 8.78
C MET A 76 -2.11 -13.82 8.11
N GLY A 77 -2.17 -13.86 6.77
CA GLY A 77 -3.22 -14.58 6.03
C GLY A 77 -4.59 -13.92 6.11
N HIS A 78 -4.64 -12.63 6.44
CA HIS A 78 -5.88 -11.86 6.43
C HIS A 78 -6.23 -11.43 5.01
N ARG A 79 -7.53 -11.42 4.73
CA ARG A 79 -8.06 -10.80 3.52
C ARG A 79 -7.99 -9.29 3.68
N VAL A 80 -7.28 -8.62 2.79
CA VAL A 80 -7.28 -7.16 2.68
C VAL A 80 -8.51 -6.76 1.88
N SER A 81 -9.25 -5.73 2.33
CA SER A 81 -10.41 -5.27 1.57
C SER A 81 -9.98 -4.60 0.25
N PRO A 82 -10.80 -4.67 -0.80
CA PRO A 82 -10.53 -3.97 -2.06
C PRO A 82 -10.29 -2.47 -1.87
N ASP A 83 -11.01 -1.81 -0.95
CA ASP A 83 -10.83 -0.38 -0.67
C ASP A 83 -9.44 -0.06 -0.10
N VAL A 84 -8.92 -0.93 0.78
CA VAL A 84 -7.57 -0.77 1.34
C VAL A 84 -6.51 -1.04 0.28
N LEU A 85 -6.72 -2.05 -0.57
CA LEU A 85 -5.84 -2.31 -1.71
C LEU A 85 -5.83 -1.13 -2.67
N HIS A 86 -7.00 -0.60 -3.03
CA HIS A 86 -7.14 0.55 -3.91
C HIS A 86 -6.43 1.79 -3.33
N ALA A 87 -6.69 2.13 -2.06
CA ALA A 87 -6.01 3.25 -1.39
C ALA A 87 -4.49 3.07 -1.34
N CYS A 88 -4.01 1.83 -1.13
CA CYS A 88 -2.59 1.52 -1.14
C CYS A 88 -1.99 1.68 -2.55
N ALA A 89 -2.66 1.20 -3.59
CA ALA A 89 -2.23 1.37 -4.98
C ALA A 89 -2.16 2.84 -5.41
N GLU A 90 -3.17 3.64 -5.06
CA GLU A 90 -3.18 5.08 -5.34
C GLU A 90 -2.03 5.81 -4.63
N ALA A 91 -1.81 5.50 -3.35
CA ALA A 91 -0.71 6.09 -2.59
C ALA A 91 0.67 5.69 -3.17
N CYS A 92 0.80 4.45 -3.66
CA CYS A 92 2.01 3.99 -4.35
C CYS A 92 2.20 4.74 -5.66
N ALA A 93 1.19 4.87 -6.51
CA ALA A 93 1.29 5.60 -7.79
C ALA A 93 1.70 7.07 -7.57
N LEU A 94 1.05 7.78 -6.64
CA LEU A 94 1.40 9.16 -6.30
C LEU A 94 2.82 9.29 -5.73
N SER A 95 3.25 8.31 -4.92
CA SER A 95 4.61 8.28 -4.38
C SER A 95 5.65 7.98 -5.46
N ALA A 96 5.29 7.19 -6.48
CA ALA A 96 6.16 6.89 -7.60
C ALA A 96 6.44 8.16 -8.42
N ASP A 97 5.39 8.89 -8.82
CA ASP A 97 5.51 10.17 -9.53
C ASP A 97 6.36 11.18 -8.73
N TYR A 98 6.14 11.25 -7.42
CA TYR A 98 6.92 12.13 -6.56
C TYR A 98 8.39 11.71 -6.46
N CYS A 99 8.66 10.41 -6.30
CA CYS A 99 10.01 9.88 -6.22
C CYS A 99 10.76 10.09 -7.55
N GLU A 100 10.10 9.93 -8.70
CA GLU A 100 10.66 10.23 -10.02
C GLU A 100 10.99 11.71 -10.17
N ALA A 101 10.09 12.62 -9.77
CA ALA A 101 10.33 14.06 -9.81
C ALA A 101 11.48 14.57 -8.90
N ARG A 102 12.03 13.70 -8.05
CA ARG A 102 13.12 14.00 -7.10
C ARG A 102 14.37 13.13 -7.35
N ASP A 103 14.46 12.46 -8.51
CA ASP A 103 15.57 11.57 -8.87
C ASP A 103 15.80 10.45 -7.82
N MET A 104 14.73 9.96 -7.20
CA MET A 104 14.74 8.86 -6.23
C MET A 104 14.34 7.55 -6.91
N ASP A 105 15.07 7.15 -7.95
CA ASP A 105 14.72 6.05 -8.87
C ASP A 105 14.33 4.75 -8.17
N ALA A 106 15.10 4.33 -7.16
CA ALA A 106 14.81 3.10 -6.42
C ALA A 106 13.47 3.16 -5.66
N CYS A 107 13.09 4.34 -5.17
CA CYS A 107 11.77 4.53 -4.56
C CYS A 107 10.67 4.50 -5.63
N ALA A 108 10.88 5.19 -6.76
CA ALA A 108 9.90 5.25 -7.84
C ALA A 108 9.60 3.84 -8.40
N ILE A 109 10.64 3.06 -8.67
CA ILE A 109 10.52 1.67 -9.14
C ILE A 109 9.74 0.83 -8.14
N ALA A 110 10.12 0.84 -6.85
CA ALA A 110 9.43 0.05 -5.83
C ALA A 110 7.95 0.44 -5.69
N CYS A 111 7.63 1.73 -5.80
CA CYS A 111 6.26 2.22 -5.77
C CYS A 111 5.45 1.76 -6.99
N TRP A 112 6.01 1.85 -8.22
CA TRP A 112 5.34 1.39 -9.42
C TRP A 112 5.10 -0.12 -9.42
N GLU A 113 6.10 -0.91 -9.04
CA GLU A 113 5.97 -2.37 -8.92
C GLU A 113 4.89 -2.74 -7.90
N THR A 114 4.81 -2.02 -6.78
CA THR A 114 3.78 -2.25 -5.76
C THR A 114 2.39 -1.89 -6.25
N ALA A 115 2.23 -0.74 -6.91
CA ALA A 115 0.94 -0.32 -7.47
C ALA A 115 0.43 -1.35 -8.49
N ALA A 116 1.31 -1.84 -9.37
CA ALA A 116 0.98 -2.86 -10.36
C ALA A 116 0.58 -4.19 -9.68
N ALA A 117 1.37 -4.67 -8.72
CA ALA A 117 1.09 -5.92 -8.02
C ALA A 117 -0.24 -5.88 -7.24
N ILE A 118 -0.57 -4.73 -6.65
CA ILE A 118 -1.86 -4.54 -5.97
C ILE A 118 -3.01 -4.52 -6.97
N ALA A 119 -2.85 -3.87 -8.13
CA ALA A 119 -3.86 -3.88 -9.18
C ALA A 119 -4.14 -5.31 -9.68
N ASP A 120 -3.10 -6.11 -9.90
CA ASP A 120 -3.21 -7.52 -10.27
C ASP A 120 -3.89 -8.37 -9.19
N GLU A 121 -3.69 -8.02 -7.91
CA GLU A 121 -4.38 -8.65 -6.80
C GLU A 121 -5.86 -8.26 -6.75
N MET A 122 -6.19 -6.99 -6.95
CA MET A 122 -7.58 -6.53 -7.03
C MET A 122 -8.35 -7.23 -8.16
N LEU A 123 -7.72 -7.40 -9.33
CA LEU A 123 -8.29 -8.17 -10.44
C LEU A 123 -8.52 -9.64 -10.07
N GLY A 124 -7.59 -10.25 -9.32
CA GLY A 124 -7.75 -11.62 -8.81
C GLY A 124 -8.79 -11.76 -7.69
N GLN A 125 -9.12 -10.67 -6.99
CA GLN A 125 -10.14 -10.63 -5.95
C GLN A 125 -11.53 -10.27 -6.46
N ALA A 126 -11.63 -9.71 -7.67
CA ALA A 126 -12.91 -9.53 -8.34
C ALA A 126 -13.59 -10.91 -8.39
N PRO A 127 -14.70 -11.10 -7.64
CA PRO A 127 -15.46 -12.34 -7.74
C PRO A 127 -15.91 -12.55 -9.19
N ASP A 128 -16.44 -13.73 -9.51
CA ASP A 128 -17.26 -14.02 -10.70
C ASP A 128 -18.50 -13.09 -10.85
N MET A 129 -18.35 -11.77 -10.73
CA MET A 129 -19.38 -10.76 -11.01
C MET A 129 -19.69 -10.66 -12.51
N MET A 130 -19.02 -11.47 -13.35
CA MET A 130 -19.36 -11.69 -14.74
C MET A 130 -20.38 -12.83 -14.97
N LEU A 131 -20.97 -13.41 -13.91
CA LEU A 131 -22.02 -14.44 -13.99
C LEU A 131 -23.39 -13.97 -13.47
N ALA A 132 -23.76 -12.71 -13.73
CA ALA A 132 -25.12 -12.19 -13.54
C ALA A 132 -25.55 -11.19 -14.63
N ALA A 133 -25.09 -11.41 -15.87
CA ALA A 133 -25.64 -10.77 -17.06
C ALA A 133 -26.33 -11.84 -17.92
N GLU A 134 -27.39 -12.44 -17.39
CA GLU A 134 -28.45 -13.06 -18.20
C GLU A 134 -29.61 -12.07 -18.36
#